data_AF-A0A1V2UJY3-F1
#
_entry.id   AF-A0A1V2UJY3-F1
#
_cell.length_a   1.000
_cell.length_b   1.000
_cell.length_c   1.000
_cell.angle_alpha   90.00
_cell.angle_beta   90.00
_cell.angle_gamma   90.00
#
_symmetry.space_group_name_H-M   'P 1'
#
loop_
_entity.id
_entity.type
_entity.pdbx_description
1 polymer ?
#
loop_
_entity_poly.entity_id
_entity_poly.type
_entity_poly.pdbx_seq_one_letter_code
_entity_poly.pdbx_strand_id
1 'polypeptide(L)'
;MVKGPLVTRSEIRKRQQEQAQESLKKQRKAEATYKQEEKKIASFYRKEQKKNKPITKTRAGEREKTRKWNAVLMKGLVIVILLLAIVFLAVAYI
;
A
#
# COMPACT_ATOMS: atom_id res chain seq x y z
N MET A 1 -12.92 -9.41 -72.15
CA MET A 1 -13.11 -9.39 -70.68
C MET A 1 -12.15 -10.39 -70.07
N VAL A 2 -11.03 -9.93 -69.51
CA VAL A 2 -10.03 -10.81 -68.89
C VAL A 2 -10.57 -11.25 -67.53
N LYS A 3 -11.22 -12.42 -67.48
CA LYS A 3 -11.65 -13.05 -66.23
C LYS A 3 -10.40 -13.61 -65.56
N GLY A 4 -9.91 -12.93 -64.52
CA GLY A 4 -8.84 -13.44 -63.65
C GLY A 4 -9.20 -14.83 -63.08
N PRO A 5 -8.21 -15.63 -62.69
CA PRO A 5 -8.41 -17.02 -62.30
C PRO A 5 -9.46 -17.14 -61.20
N LEU A 6 -10.44 -18.03 -61.40
CA LEU A 6 -11.42 -18.39 -60.37
C LEU A 6 -10.64 -18.95 -59.18
N VAL A 7 -10.65 -18.21 -58.08
CA VAL A 7 -10.06 -18.65 -56.81
C VAL A 7 -10.61 -20.04 -56.47
N THR A 8 -9.72 -21.00 -56.30
CA THR A 8 -10.11 -22.37 -55.96
C THR A 8 -10.54 -22.46 -54.50
N ARG A 9 -11.48 -23.37 -54.19
CA ARG A 9 -11.98 -23.58 -52.81
C ARG A 9 -10.85 -23.87 -51.81
N SER A 10 -9.78 -24.52 -52.25
CA SER A 10 -8.56 -24.78 -51.48
C SER A 10 -7.84 -23.49 -51.07
N GLU A 11 -7.69 -22.53 -51.98
CA GLU A 11 -7.09 -21.22 -51.68
C GLU A 11 -7.94 -20.35 -50.75
N ILE A 12 -9.28 -20.46 -50.84
CA ILE A 12 -10.21 -19.80 -49.91
C ILE A 12 -10.02 -20.36 -48.51
N ARG A 13 -9.96 -21.69 -48.38
CA ARG A 13 -9.80 -22.38 -47.09
C ARG A 13 -8.44 -22.08 -46.44
N LYS A 14 -7.37 -21.98 -47.25
CA LYS A 14 -6.04 -21.58 -46.77
C LYS A 14 -6.02 -20.14 -46.24
N ARG A 15 -6.61 -19.19 -46.98
CA ARG A 15 -6.75 -17.79 -46.51
C ARG A 15 -7.59 -17.67 -45.24
N GLN A 16 -8.67 -18.44 -45.11
CA GLN A 16 -9.46 -18.45 -43.88
C GLN A 16 -8.67 -18.98 -42.68
N GLN A 17 -7.86 -20.03 -42.85
CA GLN A 17 -6.99 -20.53 -41.79
C GLN A 17 -5.90 -19.53 -41.40
N GLU A 18 -5.26 -18.88 -42.38
CA GLU A 18 -4.26 -17.84 -42.13
C GLU A 18 -4.86 -16.63 -41.40
N GLN A 19 -6.05 -16.17 -41.81
CA GLN A 19 -6.79 -15.11 -41.12
C GLN A 19 -7.21 -15.51 -39.71
N ALA A 20 -7.67 -16.75 -39.50
CA ALA A 20 -8.00 -17.26 -38.18
C ALA A 20 -6.76 -17.28 -37.26
N GLN A 21 -5.62 -17.74 -37.75
CA GLN A 21 -4.37 -17.71 -36.99
C GLN A 21 -3.88 -16.29 -36.69
N GLU A 22 -4.00 -15.34 -37.63
CA GLU A 22 -3.67 -13.94 -37.38
C GLU A 22 -4.61 -13.32 -36.33
N SER A 23 -5.90 -13.61 -36.40
CA SER A 23 -6.88 -13.10 -35.43
C SER A 23 -6.58 -13.61 -34.01
N LEU A 24 -6.26 -14.90 -33.86
CA LEU A 24 -5.82 -15.51 -32.60
C LEU A 24 -4.53 -14.88 -32.07
N LYS A 25 -3.55 -14.61 -32.95
CA LYS A 25 -2.30 -13.93 -32.55
C LYS A 25 -2.57 -12.49 -32.09
N LYS A 26 -3.47 -11.76 -32.76
CA LYS A 26 -3.87 -10.40 -32.36
C LYS A 26 -4.58 -10.40 -31.01
N GLN A 27 -5.52 -11.33 -30.79
CA GLN A 27 -6.20 -11.49 -29.50
C GLN A 27 -5.22 -11.79 -28.36
N ARG A 28 -4.29 -12.75 -28.55
CA ARG A 28 -3.26 -13.05 -27.53
C ARG A 28 -2.36 -11.87 -27.20
N LYS A 29 -1.99 -11.05 -28.20
CA LYS A 29 -1.22 -9.83 -27.99
C LYS A 29 -2.01 -8.77 -27.22
N ALA A 30 -3.30 -8.61 -27.53
CA ALA A 30 -4.19 -7.71 -26.80
C ALA A 30 -4.36 -8.16 -25.32
N GLU A 31 -4.56 -9.46 -25.08
CA GLU A 31 -4.63 -9.98 -23.71
C GLU A 31 -3.31 -9.83 -22.95
N ALA A 32 -2.17 -10.06 -23.62
CA ALA A 32 -0.86 -9.91 -23.00
C ALA A 32 -0.57 -8.45 -22.61
N THR A 33 -0.93 -7.49 -23.47
CA THR A 33 -0.78 -6.06 -23.19
C THR A 33 -1.69 -5.63 -22.04
N TYR A 34 -2.96 -6.05 -22.05
CA TYR A 34 -3.89 -5.80 -20.96
C TYR A 34 -3.38 -6.34 -19.62
N LYS A 35 -2.90 -7.60 -19.57
CA LYS A 35 -2.29 -8.19 -18.36
C LYS A 35 -1.03 -7.46 -17.90
N GLN A 36 -0.25 -6.91 -18.82
CA GLN A 36 0.93 -6.11 -18.47
C GLN A 36 0.52 -4.77 -17.85
N GLU A 37 -0.54 -4.14 -18.34
CA GLU A 37 -1.08 -2.90 -17.77
C GLU A 37 -1.64 -3.13 -16.36
N GLU A 38 -2.43 -4.18 -16.15
CA GLU A 38 -2.92 -4.55 -14.82
C GLU A 38 -1.76 -4.76 -13.82
N LYS A 39 -0.70 -5.46 -14.25
CA LYS A 39 0.50 -5.64 -13.42
C LYS A 39 1.18 -4.31 -13.10
N LYS A 40 1.27 -3.39 -14.06
CA LYS A 40 1.84 -2.04 -13.83
C LYS A 40 1.02 -1.28 -12.80
N ILE A 41 -0.30 -1.28 -12.93
CA ILE A 41 -1.24 -0.62 -12.02
C ILE A 41 -1.12 -1.21 -10.61
N ALA A 42 -1.16 -2.53 -10.47
CA ALA A 42 -1.00 -3.21 -9.18
C ALA A 42 0.37 -2.89 -8.54
N SER A 43 1.44 -2.86 -9.34
CA SER A 43 2.77 -2.51 -8.85
C SER A 43 2.87 -1.05 -8.38
N PHE A 44 2.16 -0.13 -9.03
CA PHE A 44 2.11 1.29 -8.68
C PHE A 44 1.45 1.48 -7.33
N TYR A 45 0.22 0.98 -7.16
CA TYR A 45 -0.50 1.10 -5.88
C TYR A 45 0.23 0.38 -4.74
N ARG A 46 0.86 -0.77 -4.99
CA ARG A 46 1.71 -1.44 -4.00
C ARG A 46 2.90 -0.57 -3.58
N LYS A 47 3.49 0.19 -4.50
CA LYS A 47 4.58 1.13 -4.19
C LYS A 47 4.06 2.32 -3.40
N GLU A 48 2.91 2.87 -3.75
CA GLU A 48 2.29 3.98 -3.02
C GLU A 48 1.92 3.60 -1.58
N GLN A 49 1.28 2.44 -1.37
CA GLN A 49 0.99 1.94 -0.03
C GLN A 49 2.24 1.76 0.83
N LYS A 50 3.38 1.39 0.22
CA LYS A 50 4.65 1.29 0.93
C LYS A 50 5.26 2.64 1.29
N LYS A 51 5.00 3.69 0.50
CA LYS A 51 5.42 5.07 0.79
C LYS A 51 4.54 5.70 1.87
N ASN A 52 3.23 5.51 1.77
CA ASN A 52 2.22 6.03 2.69
C ASN A 52 1.89 5.04 3.81
N LYS A 53 2.90 4.38 4.39
CA LYS A 53 2.65 3.54 5.57
C LYS A 53 2.12 4.43 6.69
N PRO A 54 1.07 4.01 7.41
CA PRO A 54 0.62 4.74 8.58
C PRO A 54 1.80 4.88 9.55
N ILE A 55 2.11 6.11 9.94
CA ILE A 55 3.28 6.40 10.76
C ILE A 55 2.97 5.90 12.18
N THR A 56 3.42 4.68 12.49
CA THR A 56 3.16 4.01 13.77
C THR A 56 3.93 4.63 14.93
N LYS A 57 5.09 5.23 14.64
CA LYS A 57 5.94 5.92 15.62
C LYS A 57 6.43 7.24 15.03
N THR A 58 6.03 8.34 15.66
CA THR A 58 6.54 9.67 15.35
C THR A 58 7.40 10.16 16.51
N ARG A 59 8.48 10.90 16.20
CA ARG A 59 9.30 11.55 17.24
C ARG A 59 8.46 12.47 18.14
N ALA A 60 7.44 13.10 17.57
CA ALA A 60 6.49 13.93 18.30
C ALA A 60 5.61 13.09 19.25
N GLY A 61 5.04 11.98 18.78
CA GLY A 61 4.18 11.11 19.59
C GLY A 61 4.93 10.41 20.73
N GLU A 62 6.19 10.02 20.50
CA GLU A 62 7.03 9.47 21.57
C GLU A 62 7.38 10.55 22.62
N ARG A 63 7.74 11.77 22.18
CA ARG A 63 7.97 12.91 23.10
C ARG A 63 6.74 13.25 23.93
N GLU A 64 5.54 13.22 23.33
CA GLU A 64 4.30 13.43 24.07
C GLU A 64 4.03 12.35 25.11
N LYS A 65 4.24 11.07 24.76
CA LYS A 65 4.12 9.96 25.71
C LYS A 65 5.07 10.17 26.89
N THR A 66 6.35 10.43 26.63
CA THR A 66 7.35 10.69 27.69
C THR A 66 6.94 11.88 28.55
N ARG A 67 6.46 12.98 27.95
CA ARG A 67 5.99 14.16 28.70
C ARG A 67 4.80 13.84 29.60
N LYS A 68 3.83 13.06 29.12
CA LYS A 68 2.67 12.63 29.90
C LYS A 68 3.08 11.76 31.10
N TRP A 69 3.93 10.76 30.87
CA TRP A 69 4.45 9.90 31.94
C TRP A 69 5.23 10.70 32.98
N ASN A 70 6.12 11.60 32.55
CA ASN A 70 6.89 12.42 33.47
C ASN A 70 6.00 13.37 34.30
N ALA A 71 4.94 13.92 33.70
CA ALA A 71 3.98 14.76 34.43
C ALA A 71 3.21 13.96 35.50
N VAL A 72 2.84 12.70 35.22
CA VAL A 72 2.20 11.82 36.22
C VAL A 72 3.16 11.50 37.35
N LEU A 73 4.40 11.11 37.02
CA LEU A 73 5.46 10.82 37.98
C LEU A 73 5.76 12.02 38.89
N MET A 74 5.93 13.22 38.32
CA MET A 74 6.20 14.43 39.10
C MET A 74 5.03 14.81 40.01
N LYS A 75 3.78 14.70 39.54
CA LYS A 75 2.60 14.93 40.39
C LYS A 75 2.57 13.97 41.58
N GLY A 76 2.86 12.68 41.35
CA GLY A 76 2.94 11.68 42.41
C GLY A 76 4.07 11.99 43.40
N LEU A 77 5.26 12.32 42.91
CA LEU A 77 6.41 12.68 43.75
C LEU A 77 6.11 13.87 44.65
N VAL A 78 5.48 14.92 44.12
CA VAL A 78 5.08 16.11 44.89
C VAL A 78 4.13 15.74 46.02
N ILE A 79 3.15 14.86 45.78
CA ILE A 79 2.20 14.41 46.81
C ILE A 79 2.92 13.67 47.94
N VAL A 80 3.86 12.77 47.60
CA VAL A 80 4.63 12.02 48.61
C VAL A 80 5.49 12.95 49.47
N ILE A 81 6.18 13.91 48.85
CA ILE A 81 7.01 14.89 49.58
C ILE A 81 6.14 15.72 50.54
N LEU A 82 4.96 16.14 50.08
CA LEU A 82 4.04 16.96 50.88
C LEU A 82 3.51 16.18 52.09
N LEU A 83 3.16 14.89 51.92
CA LEU A 83 2.77 14.02 53.02
C LEU A 83 3.91 13.82 54.03
N LEU A 84 5.14 13.59 53.57
CA LEU A 84 6.30 13.46 54.44
C LEU A 84 6.56 14.75 55.25
N ALA A 85 6.40 15.91 54.64
CA ALA A 85 6.54 17.20 55.33
C ALA A 85 5.49 17.36 56.45
N ILE A 86 4.23 16.99 56.19
CA ILE A 86 3.16 17.02 57.21
C ILE A 86 3.48 16.08 58.37
N VAL A 87 3.92 14.85 58.08
CA VAL A 87 4.30 13.88 59.13
C VAL A 87 5.49 14.41 59.93
N PHE A 88 6.50 14.97 59.26
CA PHE A 88 7.67 15.53 59.93
C PHE A 88 7.30 16.69 60.86
N LEU A 89 6.43 17.60 60.41
CA LEU A 89 5.91 18.67 61.25
C LEU A 89 5.09 18.11 62.41
N ALA A 90 4.22 17.13 62.18
CA ALA A 90 3.45 16.50 63.24
C ALA A 90 4.36 15.90 64.32
N VAL A 91 5.46 15.23 63.94
CA VAL A 91 6.43 14.67 64.91
C VAL A 91 7.28 15.76 65.58
N ALA A 92 7.64 16.83 64.88
CA ALA A 92 8.47 17.89 65.44
C ALA A 92 7.72 18.78 66.46
N TYR A 93 6.39 18.88 66.34
CA TYR A 93 5.54 19.71 67.20
C TYR A 93 4.68 18.91 68.20
N ILE A 94 4.82 17.58 68.23
CA ILE A 94 4.27 16.71 69.28
C ILE A 94 5.29 16.51 70.39
#